data_AF-A0A081N4Q4-F1
#
_entry.id   AF-A0A081N4Q4-F1
#
_cell.length_a   1.000
_cell.length_b   1.000
_cell.length_c   1.000
_cell.angle_alpha   90.00
_cell.angle_beta   90.00
_cell.angle_gamma   90.00
#
_symmetry.space_group_name_H-M   'P 1'
#
loop_
_entity.id
_entity.type
_entity.pdbx_description
1 polymer ?
#
loop_
_entity_poly.entity_id
_entity_poly.type
_entity_poly.pdbx_seq_one_letter_code
_entity_poly.pdbx_strand_id
1 'polypeptide(L)' 'MPPIHYQTQIQNIDHLGLVAGMCKELGIADHIDRRAPKVSNDWNVSNGESVVGMIINGLGFTGRAKVRSVLQY' A
#
# COMPACT_ATOMS: atom_id res chain seq x y z
N MET A 1 35.75 -8.47 -11.90
CA MET A 1 34.38 -8.35 -11.38
C MET A 1 34.32 -7.09 -10.51
N PRO A 2 33.44 -6.13 -10.80
CA PRO A 2 33.27 -4.95 -9.96
C PRO A 2 32.52 -5.29 -8.66
N PRO A 3 32.73 -4.55 -7.56
CA PRO A 3 32.02 -4.74 -6.30
C PRO A 3 30.54 -4.33 -6.42
N ILE A 4 29.66 -5.19 -5.92
CA ILE A 4 28.22 -4.95 -5.81
C ILE A 4 27.94 -4.20 -4.50
N HIS A 5 27.55 -2.92 -4.62
CA HIS A 5 27.11 -2.11 -3.49
C HIS A 5 25.61 -2.32 -3.27
N TYR A 6 25.24 -3.07 -2.23
CA TYR A 6 23.84 -3.22 -1.84
C TYR A 6 23.39 -1.99 -1.05
N GLN A 7 22.64 -1.08 -1.68
CA GLN A 7 21.96 -0.01 -0.95
C GLN A 7 20.74 -0.59 -0.23
N THR A 8 20.80 -0.64 1.10
CA THR A 8 19.66 -1.04 1.94
C THR A 8 19.01 0.21 2.51
N GLN A 9 17.75 0.47 2.19
CA GLN A 9 16.96 1.55 2.80
C GLN A 9 16.01 0.97 3.83
N ILE A 10 16.18 1.38 5.09
CA ILE A 10 15.28 1.03 6.19
C ILE A 10 14.13 2.03 6.17
N GLN A 11 12.90 1.53 6.01
CA GLN A 11 11.69 2.36 6.02
C GLN A 11 10.81 1.98 7.22
N ASN A 12 10.53 2.95 8.08
CA ASN A 12 9.57 2.78 9.17
C ASN A 12 8.15 2.93 8.63
N ILE A 13 7.36 1.87 8.79
CA ILE A 13 5.95 1.79 8.37
C ILE A 13 4.97 1.93 9.55
N ASP A 14 5.49 2.15 10.76
CA ASP A 14 4.74 2.37 12.00
C ASP A 14 3.52 1.43 12.16
N HIS A 15 2.36 1.98 12.52
CA HIS A 15 1.12 1.25 12.71
C HIS A 15 0.51 0.73 11.40
N LEU A 16 0.92 1.25 10.23
CA LEU A 16 0.40 0.79 8.93
C LEU A 16 0.83 -0.65 8.65
N GLY A 17 2.00 -1.06 9.16
CA GLY A 17 2.43 -2.47 9.09
C GLY A 17 1.49 -3.41 9.84
N LEU A 18 1.02 -3.01 11.02
CA LEU A 18 0.06 -3.79 11.82
C LEU A 18 -1.30 -3.86 11.13
N VAL A 19 -1.79 -2.73 10.61
CA VAL A 19 -3.06 -2.67 9.88
C VAL A 19 -3.00 -3.53 8.61
N ALA A 20 -1.91 -3.48 7.86
CA ALA A 20 -1.70 -4.33 6.69
C ALA A 20 -1.70 -5.83 7.06
N GLY A 21 -1.06 -6.18 8.19
CA GLY A 21 -1.11 -7.53 8.75
C GLY A 21 -2.54 -7.98 9.08
N MET A 22 -3.30 -7.12 9.77
CA MET A 22 -4.70 -7.39 10.13
C MET A 22 -5.60 -7.55 8.91
N CYS A 23 -5.46 -6.69 7.89
CA CYS A 23 -6.21 -6.81 6.63
C CYS A 23 -5.96 -8.15 5.93
N LYS A 24 -4.73 -8.67 6.04
CA LYS A 24 -4.34 -9.98 5.50
C LYS A 24 -4.91 -11.13 6.33
N GLU A 25 -4.83 -11.06 7.66
CA GLU A 25 -5.37 -12.09 8.58
C GLU A 25 -6.89 -12.24 8.46
N LEU A 26 -7.61 -11.12 8.30
CA LEU A 26 -9.06 -11.12 8.12
C LEU A 26 -9.49 -11.51 6.69
N GLY A 27 -8.56 -11.65 5.75
CA GLY A 27 -8.86 -11.97 4.36
C GLY A 27 -9.76 -10.92 3.69
N ILE A 28 -9.55 -9.63 3.97
CA ILE A 28 -10.38 -8.55 3.45
C ILE A 28 -10.38 -8.54 1.91
N ALA A 29 -9.21 -8.73 1.30
CA ALA A 29 -9.08 -8.77 -0.16
C ALA A 29 -9.94 -9.89 -0.76
N ASP A 30 -9.79 -11.12 -0.27
CA ASP A 30 -10.56 -12.29 -0.72
C ASP A 30 -12.06 -12.11 -0.51
N HIS A 31 -12.46 -11.51 0.61
CA HIS A 31 -13.85 -11.25 0.92
C HIS A 31 -14.52 -10.29 -0.08
N ILE A 32 -13.76 -9.30 -0.53
CA ILE A 32 -14.20 -8.32 -1.52
C ILE A 32 -14.17 -8.93 -2.91
N ASP A 33 -13.10 -9.64 -3.27
CA ASP A 33 -12.98 -10.26 -4.59
C ASP A 33 -14.07 -11.31 -4.84
N ARG A 34 -14.53 -12.01 -3.80
CA ARG A 34 -15.71 -12.91 -3.90
C ARG A 34 -17.01 -12.19 -4.24
N ARG A 35 -17.16 -10.91 -3.89
CA ARG A 35 -18.37 -10.10 -4.14
C ARG A 35 -18.26 -9.22 -5.38
N ALA A 36 -17.05 -8.78 -5.67
CA ALA A 36 -16.69 -7.92 -6.79
C ALA A 36 -15.51 -8.55 -7.53
N PRO A 37 -15.75 -9.62 -8.31
CA PRO A 37 -14.69 -10.27 -9.06
C PRO A 37 -14.07 -9.30 -10.07
N LYS A 38 -12.78 -9.51 -10.36
CA LYS A 38 -12.04 -8.73 -11.34
C LYS A 38 -12.71 -8.87 -12.72
N VAL A 39 -12.98 -7.73 -13.36
CA VAL A 39 -13.76 -7.67 -14.61
C VAL A 39 -12.88 -7.67 -15.86
N SER A 40 -11.65 -7.17 -15.76
CA SER A 40 -10.69 -7.13 -16.89
C SER A 40 -9.34 -7.72 -16.49
N ASN A 41 -8.72 -8.46 -17.41
CA ASN A 41 -7.36 -8.97 -17.26
C ASN A 41 -6.29 -7.86 -17.31
N ASP A 42 -6.63 -6.68 -17.82
CA ASP A 42 -5.71 -5.53 -17.91
C ASP A 42 -5.46 -4.87 -16.55
N TRP A 43 -6.22 -5.22 -15.51
CA TRP A 43 -6.01 -4.65 -14.19
C TRP A 43 -4.82 -5.32 -13.50
N ASN A 44 -3.90 -4.52 -12.98
CA ASN A 44 -2.70 -5.04 -12.32
C ASN A 44 -2.98 -5.59 -10.91
N VAL A 45 -4.10 -5.19 -10.31
CA VAL A 45 -4.53 -5.56 -8.94
C VAL A 45 -6.01 -5.95 -8.93
N SER A 46 -6.41 -6.76 -7.96
CA SER A 46 -7.82 -7.10 -7.72
C SER A 46 -8.59 -5.94 -7.07
N ASN A 47 -9.92 -6.06 -7.00
CA ASN A 47 -10.75 -5.10 -6.30
C ASN A 47 -10.44 -5.12 -4.80
N GLY A 48 -10.27 -6.31 -4.23
CA GLY A 48 -9.89 -6.52 -2.85
C GLY A 48 -8.53 -5.91 -2.51
N GLU A 49 -7.53 -6.13 -3.35
CA GLU A 49 -6.21 -5.52 -3.20
C GLU A 49 -6.28 -3.99 -3.28
N SER A 50 -7.07 -3.45 -4.21
CA SER A 50 -7.30 -2.01 -4.32
C SER A 50 -7.94 -1.42 -3.05
N VAL A 51 -8.91 -2.12 -2.46
CA VAL A 51 -9.55 -1.68 -1.21
C VAL A 51 -8.59 -1.74 -0.03
N VAL A 52 -7.78 -2.80 0.11
CA VAL A 52 -6.73 -2.86 1.14
C VAL A 52 -5.73 -1.72 0.95
N GLY A 53 -5.34 -1.44 -0.29
CA GLY A 53 -4.51 -0.29 -0.63
C GLY A 53 -5.16 1.04 -0.24
N MET A 54 -6.46 1.23 -0.48
CA MET A 54 -7.20 2.42 -0.06
C MET A 54 -7.28 2.56 1.46
N ILE A 55 -7.43 1.47 2.22
CA ILE A 55 -7.42 1.50 3.70
C ILE A 55 -6.06 1.99 4.19
N ILE A 56 -4.97 1.39 3.70
CA ILE A 56 -3.61 1.74 4.10
C ILE A 56 -3.26 3.17 3.67
N ASN A 57 -3.62 3.55 2.43
CA ASN A 57 -3.38 4.90 1.91
C ASN A 57 -4.24 5.95 2.65
N GLY A 58 -5.50 5.65 2.95
CA GLY A 58 -6.41 6.55 3.67
C GLY A 58 -5.98 6.77 5.12
N LEU A 59 -5.52 5.72 5.80
CA LEU A 59 -4.96 5.84 7.15
C LEU A 59 -3.59 6.55 7.13
N GLY A 60 -2.74 6.23 6.15
CA GLY A 60 -1.45 6.90 5.95
C GLY A 60 -1.57 8.38 5.57
N PHE A 61 -2.68 8.80 4.97
CA PHE A 61 -2.98 10.21 4.65
C PHE A 61 -3.14 11.07 5.92
N THR A 62 -3.64 10.48 7.01
CA THR A 62 -3.71 11.19 8.30
C THR A 62 -2.34 11.38 8.97
N GLY A 63 -1.32 10.60 8.56
CA GLY A 63 0.04 10.67 9.11
C GLY A 63 1.03 11.53 8.33
N ARG A 64 0.73 11.89 7.07
CA ARG A 64 1.65 12.68 6.22
C ARG A 64 0.91 13.64 5.29
N ALA A 65 0.32 14.70 5.85
CA ALA A 65 0.06 15.91 5.09
C ALA A 65 1.39 16.58 4.71
N LYS A 66 2.05 16.12 3.64
CA LYS A 66 3.08 16.94 3.00
C LYS A 66 2.37 18.04 2.21
N VAL A 67 2.15 19.20 2.84
CA VAL A 67 2.08 20.44 2.09
C VAL A 67 3.44 20.59 1.41
N ARG A 68 3.51 20.23 0.13
CA ARG A 68 4.65 20.56 -0.71
C ARG A 68 4.63 22.07 -0.87
N SER A 69 5.34 22.78 0.01
CA SER A 69 5.68 24.18 -0.21
C SER A 69 6.54 24.20 -1.47
N VAL A 70 5.92 24.55 -2.59
CA VAL A 70 6.60 24.94 -3.83
C VAL A 70 7.17 26.33 -3.58
N LEU A 71 8.25 26.42 -2.82
CA LEU A 71 9.08 27.61 -2.70
C LEU A 71 10.53 27.19 -2.42
N GLN A 72 11.16 26.59 -3.42
CA GLN A 72 12.59 26.77 -3.68
C GLN A 72 12.75 26.75 -5.20
N TYR A 73 12.51 27.90 -5.82
CA TYR A 73 13.43 28.69 -6.65
C TYR A 73 12.79 30.05 -6.94
#